data_AF-A0A2M7XIS4-F1
#
_entry.id   AF-A0A2M7XIS4-F1
#
_cell.length_a   1.000
_cell.length_b   1.000
_cell.length_c   1.000
_cell.angle_alpha   90.00
_cell.angle_beta   90.00
_cell.angle_gamma   90.00
#
_symmetry.space_group_name_H-M   'P 1'
#
loop_
_entity.id
_entity.type
_entity.pdbx_description
1 polymer ?
#
loop_
_entity_poly.entity_id
_entity_poly.type
_entity_poly.pdbx_seq_one_letter_code
_entity_poly.pdbx_strand_id
1 'polypeptide(L)' 'MQFEIIFEDNGTYGAAIRIGKESIFTVGKDQVDLWKNIKEAVSCAFGKREKLTTNHHQLVKFLNLEKKLHAT' A
#
# COMPACT_ATOMS: atom_id res chain seq x y z
N MET A 1 -0.05 4.45 -12.26
CA MET A 1 -0.24 3.69 -11.01
C MET A 1 -1.58 2.99 -11.12
N GLN A 2 -1.62 1.65 -10.95
CA GLN A 2 -2.88 0.90 -11.02
C GLN A 2 -3.14 0.28 -9.65
N PHE A 3 -4.25 0.66 -9.03
CA PHE A 3 -4.67 0.16 -7.74
C PHE A 3 -5.83 -0.81 -7.96
N GLU A 4 -5.58 -2.11 -7.77
CA GLU A 4 -6.60 -3.15 -7.95
C GLU A 4 -6.93 -3.72 -6.57
N ILE A 5 -8.03 -3.23 -5.99
CA ILE A 5 -8.59 -3.90 -4.81
C ILE A 5 -9.39 -5.08 -5.33
N ILE A 6 -8.85 -6.28 -5.16
CA ILE A 6 -9.52 -7.51 -5.54
C ILE A 6 -10.27 -8.00 -4.30
N PHE A 7 -11.59 -7.84 -4.31
CA PHE A 7 -12.45 -8.43 -3.28
C PHE A 7 -12.64 -9.90 -3.63
N GLU A 8 -12.06 -10.80 -2.84
CA GLU A 8 -12.25 -12.24 -2.99
C GLU A 8 -13.02 -12.83 -1.82
N ASP A 9 -13.68 -13.94 -2.12
CA ASP A 9 -14.76 -14.58 -1.39
C ASP A 9 -14.27 -15.40 -0.17
N ASN A 10 -15.18 -15.79 0.73
CA ASN A 10 -14.95 -16.48 2.02
C ASN A 10 -14.51 -15.60 3.22
N GLY A 11 -14.91 -14.33 3.26
CA GLY A 11 -14.77 -13.50 4.47
C GLY A 11 -13.36 -12.95 4.72
N THR A 12 -12.48 -12.98 3.71
CA THR A 12 -11.16 -12.34 3.75
C THR A 12 -11.05 -11.32 2.61
N TYR A 13 -10.65 -10.10 2.93
CA TYR A 13 -10.49 -9.02 1.96
C TYR A 13 -9.06 -9.04 1.40
N GLY A 14 -8.90 -8.95 0.08
CA GLY A 14 -7.60 -8.88 -0.59
C GLY A 14 -7.32 -7.53 -1.22
N ALA A 15 -6.04 -7.18 -1.40
CA ALA A 15 -5.63 -6.05 -2.22
C ALA A 15 -4.33 -6.35 -2.98
N ALA A 16 -4.31 -5.95 -4.26
CA ALA A 16 -3.15 -6.03 -5.13
C ALA A 16 -2.80 -4.62 -5.66
N ILE A 17 -1.63 -4.12 -5.27
CA ILE A 17 -1.19 -2.76 -5.62
C ILE A 17 -0.04 -2.88 -6.62
N ARG A 18 -0.23 -2.37 -7.84
CA ARG A 18 0.80 -2.37 -8.89
C ARG A 18 1.36 -0.98 -9.14
N ILE A 19 2.66 -0.83 -8.93
CA ILE A 19 3.38 0.44 -9.15
C ILE A 19 4.59 0.15 -10.05
N GLY A 20 4.48 0.51 -11.32
CA GLY A 20 5.55 0.23 -12.29
C GLY A 20 5.78 -1.28 -12.42
N LYS A 21 6.99 -1.74 -12.05
CA LYS A 21 7.36 -3.17 -12.07
C LYS A 21 7.11 -3.88 -10.74
N GLU A 22 6.58 -3.19 -9.74
CA GLU A 22 6.40 -3.72 -8.40
C GLU A 22 4.95 -4.08 -8.13
N SER A 23 4.76 -5.16 -7.37
CA SER A 23 3.45 -5.63 -6.93
C SER A 23 3.48 -5.88 -5.43
N ILE A 24 2.53 -5.29 -4.72
CA ILE A 24 2.32 -5.51 -3.27
C ILE A 24 1.00 -6.23 -3.11
N PHE A 25 1.02 -7.35 -2.38
CA PHE A 25 -0.17 -8.12 -2.05
C PHE A 25 -0.38 -8.10 -0.55
N THR A 26 -1.62 -7.91 -0.14
CA THR A 26 -1.99 -7.97 1.27
C THR A 26 -3.43 -8.44 1.42
N VAL A 27 -3.75 -8.96 2.61
CA VAL A 27 -5.06 -9.46 2.97
C VAL A 27 -5.46 -8.88 4.32
N GLY A 28 -6.75 -8.85 4.61
CA GLY A 28 -7.30 -8.46 5.90
C GLY A 28 -8.59 -9.21 6.19
N LYS A 29 -8.88 -9.43 7.47
CA LYS A 29 -10.12 -10.13 7.89
C LYS A 29 -11.39 -9.31 7.63
N ASP A 30 -11.23 -7.99 7.53
CA ASP A 30 -12.28 -7.03 7.24
C ASP A 30 -11.69 -5.84 6.45
N GLN A 31 -12.53 -4.93 5.98
CA GLN A 31 -12.08 -3.79 5.19
C GLN A 31 -11.15 -2.85 5.97
N VAL A 32 -11.34 -2.70 7.28
CA VAL A 32 -10.54 -1.81 8.13
C VAL A 32 -9.14 -2.41 8.34
N ASP A 33 -9.08 -3.70 8.63
CA ASP A 33 -7.85 -4.49 8.75
C ASP A 33 -7.08 -4.50 7.44
N LEU A 34 -7.77 -4.70 6.30
CA LEU A 34 -7.15 -4.61 4.98
C LEU A 34 -6.51 -3.24 4.75
N TRP A 35 -7.21 -2.15 5.07
CA TRP A 35 -6.66 -0.80 4.93
C TRP A 35 -5.44 -0.55 5.82
N LYS A 36 -5.44 -1.10 7.04
CA LYS A 36 -4.28 -1.06 7.93
C LYS A 36 -3.10 -1.81 7.30
N ASN A 37 -3.34 -3.02 6.81
CA ASN A 37 -2.30 -3.89 6.26
C ASN A 37 -1.73 -3.31 4.95
N ILE A 38 -2.56 -2.66 4.12
CA ILE A 38 -2.11 -1.87 2.95
C ILE A 38 -1.11 -0.79 3.38
N LYS A 39 -1.46 0.01 4.40
CA LYS A 39 -0.60 1.09 4.88
C LYS A 39 0.74 0.58 5.42
N GLU A 40 0.72 -0.52 6.16
CA GLU A 40 1.94 -1.16 6.66
C GLU A 40 2.81 -1.74 5.53
N ALA A 41 2.20 -2.46 4.59
CA ALA A 41 2.91 -3.05 3.45
C ALA A 41 3.57 -1.98 2.56
N VAL A 42 2.84 -0.90 2.26
CA VAL A 42 3.36 0.23 1.49
C VAL A 42 4.46 0.97 2.26
N SER A 43 4.25 1.20 3.56
CA SER A 43 5.29 1.82 4.41
C SER A 43 6.55 0.94 4.50
N CYS A 44 6.41 -0.37 4.49
CA CYS A 44 7.55 -1.30 4.49
C CYS A 44 8.29 -1.29 3.15
N ALA A 45 7.54 -1.34 2.04
CA ALA A 45 8.10 -1.36 0.68
C ALA A 45 8.86 -0.06 0.32
N PHE A 46 8.36 1.08 0.81
CA PHE A 46 8.86 2.40 0.41
C PHE A 46 9.57 3.17 1.53
N GLY A 47 9.40 2.79 2.80
CA GLY A 47 9.97 3.48 3.95
C GLY A 47 11.50 3.53 4.02
N LYS A 48 12.18 2.66 3.27
CA LYS A 48 13.66 2.57 3.23
C LYS A 48 14.27 2.98 1.90
N ARG A 49 13.48 3.47 0.95
CA ARG A 49 14.01 3.79 -0.39
C ARG A 49 14.45 5.24 -0.48
N GLU A 50 15.74 5.44 -0.73
CA GLU A 50 16.34 6.75 -0.96
C GLU A 50 15.76 7.48 -2.19
N LYS A 51 15.19 6.74 -3.16
CA LYS A 51 14.60 7.31 -4.38
C LYS A 51 13.25 6.67 -4.70
N LEU A 52 12.18 7.34 -4.29
CA LEU A 52 10.82 7.03 -4.72
C LEU A 52 10.53 7.73 -6.05
N THR A 53 9.99 6.98 -7.02
CA THR A 53 9.50 7.58 -8.26
C THR A 53 8.21 8.37 -8.00
N THR A 54 7.82 9.27 -8.91
CA THR A 54 6.59 10.10 -8.78
C THR A 54 5.34 9.28 -8.44
N ASN A 55 5.19 8.07 -9.01
CA ASN A 55 4.06 7.19 -8.73
C ASN A 55 4.05 6.67 -7.28
N HIS A 56 5.21 6.47 -6.68
CA HIS A 56 5.32 6.06 -5.27
C HIS A 56 4.91 7.20 -4.33
N HIS A 57 5.34 8.43 -4.61
CA HIS A 57 4.92 9.61 -3.83
C HIS A 57 3.40 9.81 -3.89
N GLN A 58 2.79 9.64 -5.06
CA GLN A 58 1.33 9.70 -5.20
C GLN A 58 0.61 8.64 -4.34
N LEU A 59 1.13 7.41 -4.26
CA LEU A 59 0.55 6.37 -3.41
C LEU A 59 0.70 6.70 -1.92
N VAL A 60 1.89 7.10 -1.50
CA VAL A 60 2.17 7.49 -0.10
C VAL A 60 1.23 8.62 0.34
N LYS A 61 1.03 9.62 -0.53
CA LYS A 61 0.09 10.73 -0.31
C LYS A 61 -1.36 10.25 -0.24
N PHE A 62 -1.79 9.41 -1.18
CA PHE A 62 -3.13 8.81 -1.20
C PHE A 62 -3.43 8.04 0.10
N LEU A 63 -2.45 7.31 0.62
CA LEU A 63 -2.59 6.55 1.87
C LEU A 63 -2.34 7.38 3.14
N ASN A 64 -2.08 8.69 3.01
CA ASN A 64 -1.75 9.61 4.09
C ASN A 64 -0.56 9.14 4.95
N LEU A 65 0.47 8.62 4.30
CA LEU A 65 1.68 8.08 4.92
C LEU A 65 2.84 9.10 5.01
N GLU A 66 2.69 10.29 4.43
CA GLU A 66 3.75 11.31 4.34
C GLU A 66 4.31 11.73 5.71
N LYS A 67 3.48 11.76 6.77
CA LYS A 67 3.93 12.08 8.14
C LYS A 67 4.89 11.06 8.75
N LYS A 68 4.90 9.81 8.28
CA LYS A 68 5.78 8.75 8.81
C LYS A 68 7.14 8.69 8.09
N LEU A 69 7.27 9.29 6.91
CA LEU A 69 8.51 9.25 6.12
C LEU A 69 9.49 10.38 6.45
N HIS A 70 9.00 11.49 7.01
CA HIS A 70 9.83 12.63 7.43
C HIS A 70 10.23 12.60 8.92
N ALA A 71 9.81 11.58 9.66
CA ALA A 71 10.24 11.38 11.04
C ALA A 71 11.48 10.48 11.06
N THR A 72 12.62 11.01 10.62
CA THR A 72 13.95 10.42 10.84
C THR A 72 14.89 11.53 11.26
#